data_AF-A0A7Y2G7G1-F1
#
_entry.id   AF-A0A7Y2G7G1-F1
#
_cell.length_a   1.000
_cell.length_b   1.000
_cell.length_c   1.000
_cell.angle_alpha   90.00
_cell.angle_beta   90.00
_cell.angle_gamma   90.00
#
_symmetry.space_group_name_H-M   'P 1'
#
loop_
_entity.id
_entity.type
_entity.pdbx_description
1 polymer ?
#
loop_
_entity_poly.entity_id
_entity_poly.type
_entity_poly.pdbx_seq_one_letter_code
_entity_poly.pdbx_strand_id
1 'polypeptide(L)'
;MGMRVQTNEPVQVPTQVRVLGEQLSRDLPFTSGVPELLYLWGNQVIVDEAGVESRGLTATTLFTGSDITWTVESKTGPLVEADLSMDGHPLLEYPTLGVLVEGQFPDPWAGKPAPEWPADQAAEEADGTEEEAGAAPEPKKGRLIVLGCSKMFEEMLINQAGHALFLLNTVDALTLGEDLISIRSKQFGQRTFGEVSDGKKLGFRIANIALVPVLVAGFGLGRHIRRRRESDEYAARMKKTGGSKS
;
A
#
# COMPACT_ATOMS: atom_id res chain seq x y z
N MET A 1 22.20 31.99 -10.87
CA MET A 1 21.33 31.25 -11.81
C MET A 1 21.81 29.80 -11.80
N GLY A 2 21.23 28.97 -10.93
CA GLY A 2 21.72 27.60 -10.69
C GLY A 2 21.38 26.69 -11.86
N MET A 3 22.41 26.11 -12.47
CA MET A 3 22.26 25.13 -13.55
C MET A 3 21.64 23.87 -12.94
N ARG A 4 20.33 23.67 -13.16
CA ARG A 4 19.67 22.40 -12.85
C ARG A 4 20.20 21.39 -13.83
N VAL A 5 21.20 20.61 -13.42
CA VAL A 5 21.64 19.43 -14.17
C VAL A 5 20.49 18.44 -14.09
N GLN A 6 19.65 18.41 -15.11
CA GLN A 6 18.74 17.28 -15.31
C GLN A 6 19.60 16.09 -15.71
N THR A 7 19.96 15.27 -14.74
CA THR A 7 20.46 13.92 -14.98
C THR A 7 19.33 13.16 -15.66
N ASN A 8 19.42 13.05 -16.99
CA ASN A 8 18.50 12.25 -17.75
C ASN A 8 18.92 10.79 -17.52
N GLU A 9 18.22 10.08 -16.64
CA GLU A 9 18.35 8.63 -16.49
C GLU A 9 17.52 8.00 -17.63
N PRO A 10 18.14 7.43 -18.69
CA PRO A 10 17.38 6.81 -19.77
C PRO A 10 16.81 5.47 -19.30
N VAL A 11 15.74 5.51 -18.52
CA VAL A 11 14.98 4.31 -18.13
C VAL A 11 13.94 4.06 -19.22
N GLN A 12 14.28 3.22 -20.19
CA GLN A 12 13.41 3.00 -21.36
C GLN A 12 12.12 2.22 -21.04
N VAL A 13 12.02 1.61 -19.86
CA VAL A 13 10.85 0.82 -19.42
C VAL A 13 10.78 0.82 -17.88
N PRO A 14 10.29 1.93 -17.28
CA PRO A 14 10.23 2.08 -15.83
C PRO A 14 9.19 1.14 -15.20
N THR A 15 9.58 0.29 -14.26
CA THR A 15 8.62 -0.48 -13.44
C THR A 15 7.88 0.47 -12.50
N GLN A 16 6.56 0.48 -12.61
CA GLN A 16 5.67 1.29 -11.78
C GLN A 16 4.84 0.34 -10.92
N VAL A 17 5.22 0.21 -9.66
CA VAL A 17 4.48 -0.60 -8.71
C VAL A 17 3.54 0.32 -7.93
N ARG A 18 2.24 0.06 -8.00
CA ARG A 18 1.25 0.75 -7.18
C ARG A 18 0.94 -0.12 -5.97
N VAL A 19 1.20 0.42 -4.78
CA VAL A 19 0.89 -0.22 -3.50
C VAL A 19 -0.40 0.40 -2.97
N LEU A 20 -1.45 -0.39 -2.84
CA LEU A 20 -2.77 0.04 -2.35
C LEU A 20 -2.81 -0.04 -0.82
N GLY A 21 -3.68 0.76 -0.19
CA GLY A 21 -3.91 0.76 1.27
C GLY A 21 -4.21 -0.62 1.90
N GLU A 22 -4.64 -1.62 1.11
CA GLU A 22 -4.84 -2.99 1.58
C GLU A 22 -3.54 -3.78 1.76
N GLN A 23 -2.49 -3.39 1.04
CA GLN A 23 -1.15 -3.99 1.09
C GLN A 23 -0.26 -3.30 2.13
N LEU A 24 -0.73 -2.19 2.71
CA LEU A 24 -0.08 -1.53 3.83
C LEU A 24 -0.52 -2.17 5.15
N SER A 25 0.44 -2.36 6.05
CA SER A 25 0.18 -2.90 7.39
C SER A 25 -0.78 -1.99 8.15
N ARG A 26 -1.80 -2.58 8.78
CA ARG A 26 -2.85 -1.83 9.47
C ARG A 26 -2.58 -1.65 10.95
N ASP A 27 -1.71 -2.49 11.50
CA ASP A 27 -1.38 -2.51 12.92
C ASP A 27 -0.34 -1.45 13.30
N LEU A 28 0.22 -0.79 12.28
CA LEU A 28 1.34 0.12 12.40
C LEU A 28 0.91 1.59 12.22
N PRO A 29 1.38 2.51 13.09
CA PRO A 29 1.06 3.93 12.98
C PRO A 29 1.64 4.56 11.71
N PHE A 30 2.74 4.01 11.20
CA PHE A 30 3.53 4.50 10.06
C PHE A 30 2.70 4.53 8.76
N THR A 31 1.82 3.55 8.62
CA THR A 31 1.05 3.25 7.40
C THR A 31 -0.44 3.57 7.56
N SER A 32 -0.86 3.98 8.75
CA SER A 32 -2.26 4.32 9.03
C SER A 32 -2.73 5.50 8.20
N GLY A 33 -3.88 5.34 7.54
CA GLY A 33 -4.52 6.37 6.73
C GLY A 33 -3.85 6.67 5.39
N VAL A 34 -2.77 5.96 5.04
CA VAL A 34 -2.12 6.09 3.73
C VAL A 34 -2.96 5.33 2.68
N PRO A 35 -3.54 6.03 1.69
CA PRO A 35 -4.49 5.43 0.76
C PRO A 35 -3.83 4.52 -0.29
N GLU A 36 -2.67 4.94 -0.80
CA GLU A 36 -1.83 4.25 -1.77
C GLU A 36 -0.43 4.89 -1.79
N LEU A 37 0.54 4.19 -2.37
CA LEU A 37 1.91 4.65 -2.62
C LEU A 37 2.34 4.20 -4.02
N LEU A 38 2.95 5.11 -4.78
CA LEU A 38 3.62 4.78 -6.03
C LEU A 38 5.09 4.41 -5.77
N TYR A 39 5.37 3.11 -5.77
CA TYR A 39 6.70 2.54 -5.53
C TYR A 39 7.51 2.51 -6.83
N LEU A 40 7.88 3.70 -7.30
CA LEU A 40 8.54 3.92 -8.59
C LEU A 40 9.99 3.39 -8.56
N TRP A 41 10.31 2.43 -9.43
CA TRP A 41 11.65 1.82 -9.55
C TRP A 41 12.17 1.23 -8.25
N GLY A 42 11.27 0.84 -7.37
CA GLY A 42 11.64 0.26 -6.12
C GLY A 42 11.98 -1.22 -6.25
N ASN A 43 12.83 -1.69 -5.35
CA ASN A 43 13.23 -3.09 -5.25
C ASN A 43 12.51 -3.78 -4.09
N GLN A 44 12.44 -5.11 -4.14
CA GLN A 44 12.05 -5.93 -3.00
C GLN A 44 13.11 -5.81 -1.89
N VAL A 45 12.65 -5.81 -0.64
CA VAL A 45 13.49 -5.92 0.54
C VAL A 45 13.43 -7.35 1.03
N ILE A 46 14.58 -8.03 1.03
CA ILE A 46 14.73 -9.40 1.56
C ILE A 46 15.30 -9.30 2.96
N VAL A 47 14.59 -9.85 3.94
CA VAL A 47 14.97 -9.83 5.35
C VAL A 47 15.58 -11.18 5.73
N ASP A 48 16.77 -11.17 6.32
CA ASP A 48 17.36 -12.35 6.96
C ASP A 48 16.78 -12.50 8.37
N GLU A 49 15.66 -13.23 8.49
CA GLU A 49 14.95 -13.43 9.76
C GLU A 49 15.85 -14.05 10.84
N ALA A 50 16.66 -15.05 10.49
CA ALA A 50 17.59 -15.68 11.43
C ALA A 50 18.67 -14.71 11.92
N GLY A 51 19.17 -13.85 11.03
CA GLY A 51 20.11 -12.79 11.37
C GLY A 51 19.50 -11.72 12.29
N VAL A 52 18.25 -11.36 12.08
CA VAL A 52 17.52 -10.38 12.89
C VAL A 52 17.24 -10.95 14.29
N GLU A 53 16.69 -12.16 14.38
CA GLU A 53 16.32 -12.80 15.65
C GLU A 53 17.54 -13.10 16.53
N SER A 54 18.63 -13.59 15.94
CA SER A 54 19.88 -13.88 16.68
C SER A 54 20.48 -12.66 17.37
N ARG A 55 20.11 -11.45 16.95
CA ARG A 55 20.54 -10.18 17.52
C ARG A 55 19.51 -9.55 18.45
N GLY A 56 18.40 -10.23 18.73
CA GLY A 56 17.30 -9.70 19.55
C GLY A 56 16.58 -8.53 18.88
N LEU A 57 16.64 -8.43 17.55
CA LEU A 57 15.90 -7.45 16.76
C LEU A 57 14.57 -8.06 16.32
N THR A 58 13.60 -7.21 16.00
CA THR A 58 12.31 -7.60 15.45
C THR A 58 12.11 -6.89 14.12
N ALA A 59 11.82 -7.63 13.05
CA ALA A 59 11.51 -7.08 11.74
C ALA A 59 10.01 -7.21 11.47
N THR A 60 9.34 -6.09 11.24
CA THR A 60 7.91 -6.04 10.92
C THR A 60 7.72 -5.44 9.54
N THR A 61 7.02 -6.15 8.66
CA THR A 61 6.71 -5.67 7.31
C THR A 61 5.79 -4.45 7.35
N LEU A 62 6.15 -3.38 6.64
CA LEU A 62 5.37 -2.15 6.53
C LEU A 62 4.35 -2.25 5.40
N PHE A 63 4.77 -2.74 4.24
CA PHE A 63 3.90 -2.94 3.09
C PHE A 63 4.49 -3.94 2.09
N THR A 64 3.60 -4.59 1.35
CA THR A 64 3.91 -5.68 0.41
C THR A 64 3.49 -5.36 -1.03
N GLY A 65 4.03 -6.12 -1.98
CA GLY A 65 3.52 -6.20 -3.35
C GLY A 65 2.20 -6.97 -3.42
N SER A 66 1.72 -7.28 -4.62
CA SER A 66 0.51 -8.10 -4.81
C SER A 66 0.87 -9.58 -4.98
N ASP A 67 -0.14 -10.43 -5.08
CA ASP A 67 -0.04 -11.85 -5.42
C ASP A 67 0.38 -12.12 -6.88
N ILE A 68 0.28 -11.10 -7.75
CA ILE A 68 0.70 -11.15 -9.15
C ILE A 68 2.06 -10.48 -9.39
N THR A 69 2.95 -10.49 -8.39
CA THR A 69 4.29 -9.90 -8.52
C THR A 69 5.30 -10.94 -9.01
N TRP A 70 6.24 -10.55 -9.88
CA TRP A 70 7.35 -11.40 -10.30
C TRP A 70 8.66 -10.60 -10.31
N THR A 71 9.78 -11.33 -10.36
CA THR A 71 11.12 -10.76 -10.51
C THR A 71 11.76 -11.21 -11.80
N VAL A 72 12.56 -10.31 -12.37
CA VAL A 72 13.40 -10.57 -13.53
C VAL A 72 14.85 -10.42 -13.09
N GLU A 73 15.73 -11.31 -13.56
CA GLU A 73 17.17 -11.15 -13.32
C GLU A 73 17.67 -9.84 -13.91
N SER A 74 18.57 -9.17 -13.19
CA SER A 74 19.18 -7.92 -13.66
C SER A 74 19.97 -8.17 -14.95
N LYS A 75 19.59 -7.48 -16.02
CA LYS A 75 20.26 -7.55 -17.32
C LYS A 75 20.80 -6.16 -17.70
N THR A 76 21.94 -6.13 -18.37
CA THR A 76 22.49 -4.88 -18.94
C THR A 76 21.82 -4.62 -20.28
N GLY A 77 20.83 -3.73 -20.32
CA GLY A 77 20.09 -3.39 -21.54
C GLY A 77 18.62 -3.02 -21.26
N PRO A 78 17.84 -2.64 -22.28
CA PRO A 78 16.40 -2.41 -22.12
C PRO A 78 15.68 -3.73 -21.80
N LEU A 79 14.58 -3.65 -21.03
CA LEU A 79 13.71 -4.81 -20.82
C LEU A 79 13.02 -5.18 -22.15
N VAL A 80 12.85 -6.48 -22.38
CA VAL A 80 12.06 -6.98 -23.51
C VAL A 80 10.63 -7.28 -23.07
N GLU A 81 9.70 -7.41 -24.02
CA GLU A 81 8.28 -7.71 -23.72
C GLU A 81 8.11 -8.94 -22.82
N ALA A 82 8.95 -9.96 -22.99
CA ALA A 82 8.92 -11.16 -22.15
C ALA A 82 9.24 -10.86 -20.67
N ASP A 83 10.07 -9.85 -20.37
CA ASP A 83 10.38 -9.43 -19.00
C ASP A 83 9.21 -8.66 -18.35
N LEU A 84 8.35 -8.04 -19.17
CA LEU A 84 7.16 -7.29 -18.75
C LEU A 84 5.90 -8.17 -18.65
N SER A 85 6.02 -9.41 -19.11
CA SER A 85 4.97 -10.41 -19.08
C SER A 85 5.14 -11.29 -17.84
N MET A 86 4.02 -11.58 -17.17
CA MET A 86 3.99 -12.54 -16.07
C MET A 86 4.29 -13.98 -16.53
N ASP A 87 4.02 -14.29 -17.80
CA ASP A 87 4.17 -15.65 -18.33
C ASP A 87 5.64 -16.08 -18.33
N GLY A 88 5.91 -17.22 -17.69
CA GLY A 88 7.26 -17.80 -17.61
C GLY A 88 8.07 -17.40 -16.37
N HIS A 89 7.51 -16.56 -15.49
CA HIS A 89 8.16 -16.17 -14.23
C HIS A 89 7.45 -16.78 -13.02
N PRO A 90 8.20 -17.23 -11.99
CA PRO A 90 7.59 -17.62 -10.72
C PRO A 90 6.98 -16.39 -10.05
N LEU A 91 5.74 -16.55 -9.58
CA LEU A 91 5.06 -15.52 -8.82
C LEU A 91 5.61 -15.46 -7.39
N LEU A 92 5.76 -14.24 -6.90
CA LEU A 92 6.08 -13.92 -5.52
C LEU A 92 4.80 -13.54 -4.80
N GLU A 93 4.46 -14.31 -3.77
CA GLU A 93 3.30 -14.04 -2.94
C GLU A 93 3.61 -12.89 -1.98
N TYR A 94 3.04 -11.71 -2.25
CA TYR A 94 3.15 -10.50 -1.40
C TYR A 94 4.60 -10.13 -0.99
N PRO A 95 5.50 -9.84 -1.94
CA PRO A 95 6.89 -9.54 -1.61
C PRO A 95 7.02 -8.29 -0.74
N THR A 96 7.87 -8.34 0.28
CA THR A 96 8.14 -7.20 1.18
C THR A 96 8.83 -6.05 0.44
N LEU A 97 8.27 -4.85 0.51
CA LEU A 97 8.83 -3.65 -0.12
C LEU A 97 9.38 -2.65 0.90
N GLY A 98 8.90 -2.72 2.15
CA GLY A 98 9.40 -1.93 3.27
C GLY A 98 9.30 -2.69 4.57
N VAL A 99 10.28 -2.50 5.45
CA VAL A 99 10.35 -3.16 6.76
C VAL A 99 10.75 -2.16 7.85
N LEU A 100 10.16 -2.33 9.02
CA LEU A 100 10.56 -1.69 10.27
C LEU A 100 11.36 -2.70 11.09
N VAL A 101 12.57 -2.34 11.47
CA VAL A 101 13.43 -3.12 12.35
C VAL A 101 13.55 -2.40 13.69
N GLU A 102 13.19 -3.07 14.77
CA GLU A 102 13.19 -2.53 16.12
C GLU A 102 14.04 -3.38 17.06
N GLY A 103 14.67 -2.75 18.04
CA GLY A 103 15.46 -3.43 19.06
C GLY A 103 16.75 -2.69 19.36
N GLN A 104 17.63 -3.34 20.13
CA GLN A 104 18.94 -2.77 20.44
C GLN A 104 19.93 -3.16 19.35
N PHE A 105 20.37 -2.19 18.56
CA PHE A 105 21.34 -2.44 17.50
C PHE A 105 22.74 -2.71 18.09
N PRO A 106 23.50 -3.66 17.52
CA PRO A 106 24.88 -3.88 17.91
C PRO A 106 25.72 -2.65 17.57
N ASP A 107 26.56 -2.21 18.51
CA ASP A 107 27.50 -1.11 18.30
C ASP A 107 28.73 -1.60 17.52
N PRO A 108 28.94 -1.18 16.26
CA PRO A 108 30.09 -1.62 15.48
C PRO A 108 31.39 -0.86 15.84
N TRP A 109 31.31 0.17 16.69
CA TRP A 109 32.44 0.93 17.25
C TRP A 109 32.73 0.57 18.71
N ALA A 110 32.05 -0.43 19.28
CA ALA A 110 32.35 -0.91 20.63
C ALA A 110 33.84 -1.29 20.75
N GLY A 111 34.57 -0.54 21.59
CA GLY A 111 36.00 -0.74 21.82
C GLY A 111 36.92 -0.26 20.70
N LYS A 112 36.41 0.45 19.67
CA LYS A 112 37.21 1.14 18.66
C LYS A 112 37.38 2.61 19.03
N PRO A 113 38.53 3.24 18.74
CA PRO A 113 38.65 4.69 18.89
C PRO A 113 37.65 5.40 17.95
N ALA A 114 37.15 6.55 18.39
CA ALA A 114 36.27 7.38 17.57
C ALA A 114 36.98 7.73 16.24
N PRO A 115 36.29 7.65 15.08
CA PRO A 115 36.90 8.02 13.81
C PRO A 115 37.25 9.52 13.81
N GLU A 116 38.47 9.84 13.38
CA GLU A 116 38.90 11.23 13.21
C GLU A 116 38.10 11.88 12.07
N TRP A 117 37.58 13.08 12.31
CA TRP A 117 36.88 13.85 11.28
C TRP A 117 37.89 14.24 10.18
N PRO A 118 37.56 14.08 8.89
CA PRO A 118 38.46 14.48 7.82
C PRO A 118 38.74 15.99 7.88
N ALA A 119 40.02 16.35 8.04
CA ALA A 119 40.49 17.71 8.29
C ALA A 119 40.17 18.72 7.17
N ASP A 120 39.85 18.25 5.95
CA ASP A 120 39.65 19.10 4.78
C ASP A 120 38.30 19.85 4.78
N GLN A 121 37.35 19.49 5.65
CA GLN A 121 36.04 20.17 5.75
C GLN A 121 35.88 21.04 7.01
N ALA A 122 36.82 20.98 7.96
CA ALA A 122 36.72 21.71 9.23
C ALA A 122 37.31 23.13 9.18
N ALA A 123 37.97 23.52 8.09
CA ALA A 123 38.75 24.76 8.03
C ALA A 123 37.94 26.03 7.72
N GLU A 124 36.67 25.95 7.31
CA GLU A 124 35.86 27.14 6.98
C GLU A 124 34.82 27.54 8.05
N GLU A 125 34.51 26.70 9.06
CA GLU A 125 33.54 27.04 10.12
C GLU A 125 33.91 26.57 11.54
N ALA A 126 35.19 26.44 11.88
CA ALA A 126 35.59 26.13 13.27
C ALA A 126 36.10 27.37 14.01
N ASP A 127 35.19 28.11 14.64
CA ASP A 127 35.50 28.93 15.81
C ASP A 127 35.80 27.98 16.99
N GLY A 128 37.06 27.60 17.13
CA GLY A 128 37.76 27.52 18.41
C GLY A 128 37.21 26.66 19.54
N THR A 129 36.42 25.61 19.29
CA THR A 129 36.11 24.63 20.34
C THR A 129 36.47 23.24 19.86
N GLU A 130 37.55 22.67 20.41
CA GLU A 130 37.82 21.24 20.36
C GLU A 130 36.64 20.53 21.04
N GLU A 131 35.68 20.06 20.24
CA GLU A 131 34.65 19.14 20.74
C GLU A 131 35.35 17.84 21.14
N GLU A 132 35.56 17.65 22.44
CA GLU A 132 35.92 16.35 22.99
C GLU A 132 34.97 15.30 22.41
N ALA A 133 35.54 14.22 21.88
CA ALA A 133 34.79 13.08 21.38
C ALA A 133 33.72 12.70 22.42
N GLY A 134 32.45 12.96 22.07
CA GLY A 134 31.32 12.82 22.98
C GLY A 134 31.32 11.45 23.66
N ALA A 135 30.84 11.43 24.91
CA ALA A 135 30.74 10.21 25.71
C ALA A 135 30.15 9.05 24.91
N ALA A 136 30.71 7.84 25.11
CA ALA A 136 30.28 6.63 24.43
C ALA A 136 28.74 6.49 24.50
N PRO A 137 28.06 6.27 23.37
CA PRO A 137 26.60 6.27 23.33
C PRO A 137 26.06 5.15 24.23
N GLU A 138 25.10 5.51 25.09
CA GLU A 138 24.41 4.52 25.91
C GLU A 138 23.58 3.57 25.02
N PRO A 139 23.68 2.26 25.23
CA PRO A 139 22.90 1.30 24.46
C PRO A 139 21.40 1.50 24.72
N LYS A 140 20.67 1.89 23.69
CA LYS A 140 19.22 2.08 23.72
C LYS A 140 18.57 1.35 22.55
N LYS A 141 17.30 1.01 22.73
CA LYS A 141 16.49 0.47 21.64
C LYS A 141 16.32 1.55 20.58
N GLY A 142 16.59 1.20 19.33
CA GLY A 142 16.37 2.03 18.17
C GLY A 142 15.30 1.44 17.27
N ARG A 143 14.92 2.24 16.28
CA ARG A 143 14.03 1.84 15.20
C ARG A 143 14.67 2.25 13.89
N LEU A 144 14.61 1.36 12.90
CA LEU A 144 15.15 1.56 11.58
C LEU A 144 14.09 1.19 10.56
N ILE A 145 13.78 2.10 9.65
CA ILE A 145 12.91 1.80 8.51
C ILE A 145 13.79 1.62 7.28
N VAL A 146 13.59 0.50 6.59
CA VAL A 146 14.30 0.17 5.36
C VAL A 146 13.26 0.09 4.23
N LEU A 147 13.48 0.89 3.20
CA LEU A 147 12.63 0.98 2.01
C LEU A 147 13.48 0.73 0.77
N GLY A 148 13.01 -0.08 -0.16
CA GLY A 148 13.72 -0.33 -1.42
C GLY A 148 13.43 0.70 -2.52
N CYS A 149 12.79 1.84 -2.22
CA CYS A 149 12.47 2.89 -3.19
C CYS A 149 12.78 4.28 -2.62
N SER A 150 13.75 4.98 -3.22
CA SER A 150 14.06 6.38 -2.90
C SER A 150 13.18 7.37 -3.66
N LYS A 151 12.78 7.02 -4.89
CA LYS A 151 12.02 7.89 -5.81
C LYS A 151 10.66 8.31 -5.24
N MET A 152 10.06 7.51 -4.36
CA MET A 152 8.78 7.80 -3.71
C MET A 152 8.75 9.09 -2.89
N PHE A 153 9.91 9.70 -2.60
CA PHE A 153 10.02 10.95 -1.86
C PHE A 153 10.53 12.13 -2.71
N GLU A 154 10.70 11.95 -4.02
CA GLU A 154 11.04 13.06 -4.92
C GLU A 154 9.88 14.05 -5.04
N GLU A 155 10.20 15.31 -5.35
CA GLU A 155 9.25 16.44 -5.39
C GLU A 155 8.01 16.17 -6.28
N MET A 156 8.18 15.40 -7.36
CA MET A 156 7.09 15.02 -8.26
C MET A 156 6.08 14.07 -7.60
N LEU A 157 6.55 13.17 -6.73
CA LEU A 157 5.73 12.13 -6.09
C LEU A 157 5.28 12.50 -4.68
N ILE A 158 6.05 13.33 -3.96
CA ILE A 158 5.70 13.71 -2.59
C ILE A 158 4.33 14.42 -2.51
N ASN A 159 3.97 15.15 -3.56
CA ASN A 159 2.68 15.85 -3.69
C ASN A 159 1.54 14.94 -4.20
N GLN A 160 1.83 13.70 -4.60
CA GLN A 160 0.83 12.70 -4.96
C GLN A 160 0.28 12.02 -3.71
N ALA A 161 -0.88 11.37 -3.87
CA ALA A 161 -1.63 10.81 -2.76
C ALA A 161 -0.78 9.85 -1.90
N GLY A 162 -0.84 10.02 -0.58
CA GLY A 162 -0.25 9.12 0.41
C GLY A 162 1.25 9.28 0.71
N HIS A 163 2.06 9.79 -0.22
CA HIS A 163 3.52 9.89 -0.06
C HIS A 163 3.97 10.82 1.07
N ALA A 164 3.53 12.09 1.05
CA ALA A 164 3.84 13.04 2.11
C ALA A 164 3.30 12.56 3.47
N LEU A 165 2.10 11.99 3.49
CA LEU A 165 1.50 11.46 4.72
C LEU A 165 2.33 10.30 5.28
N PHE A 166 2.75 9.35 4.44
CA PHE A 166 3.62 8.25 4.85
C PHE A 166 4.97 8.74 5.39
N LEU A 167 5.58 9.73 4.71
CA LEU A 167 6.84 10.31 5.18
C LEU A 167 6.68 11.01 6.53
N LEU A 168 5.64 11.83 6.70
CA LEU A 168 5.35 12.50 7.96
C LEU A 168 5.04 11.51 9.07
N ASN A 169 4.22 10.49 8.80
CA ASN A 169 3.96 9.41 9.75
C ASN A 169 5.24 8.66 10.14
N THR A 170 6.15 8.46 9.19
CA THR A 170 7.45 7.82 9.41
C THR A 170 8.34 8.67 10.31
N VAL A 171 8.49 9.96 9.99
CA VAL A 171 9.28 10.89 10.81
C VAL A 171 8.69 11.01 12.21
N ASP A 172 7.38 11.22 12.32
CA ASP A 172 6.69 11.29 13.59
C ASP A 172 6.90 10.02 14.40
N ALA A 173 6.69 8.85 13.80
CA ALA A 173 6.81 7.60 14.55
C ALA A 173 8.26 7.24 14.87
N LEU A 174 9.27 7.67 14.10
CA LEU A 174 10.68 7.48 14.46
C LEU A 174 11.12 8.44 15.59
N THR A 175 10.57 9.64 15.63
CA THR A 175 10.96 10.70 16.58
C THR A 175 10.14 10.72 17.87
N LEU A 176 8.87 10.31 17.84
CA LEU A 176 8.02 10.21 19.01
C LEU A 176 8.25 8.86 19.72
N GLY A 177 8.48 8.90 21.03
CA GLY A 177 8.63 7.72 21.88
C GLY A 177 7.38 6.82 21.90
N GLU A 178 7.54 5.60 22.43
CA GLU A 178 6.55 4.50 22.38
C GLU A 178 5.12 4.91 22.83
N ASP A 179 4.99 5.81 23.80
CA ASP A 179 3.71 6.19 24.41
C ASP A 179 2.73 6.92 23.46
N LEU A 180 3.24 7.73 22.53
CA LEU A 180 2.41 8.56 21.64
C LEU A 180 1.86 7.81 20.41
N ILE A 181 2.51 6.71 20.03
CA ILE A 181 2.13 5.87 18.90
C ILE A 181 0.82 5.13 19.17
N SER A 182 0.63 4.67 20.41
CA SER A 182 -0.56 3.91 20.83
C SER A 182 -1.88 4.70 20.69
N ILE A 183 -1.81 6.03 20.71
CA ILE A 183 -2.97 6.92 20.59
C ILE A 183 -3.32 7.20 19.12
N ARG A 184 -2.31 7.29 18.23
CA ARG A 184 -2.52 7.60 16.80
C ARG A 184 -3.08 6.41 16.00
N SER A 185 -2.76 5.17 16.37
CA SER A 185 -3.28 3.96 15.70
C SER A 185 -4.81 3.84 15.71
N LYS A 186 -5.50 4.64 16.54
CA LYS A 186 -6.96 4.66 16.63
C LYS A 186 -7.65 5.62 15.64
N GLN A 187 -6.91 6.42 14.88
CA GLN A 187 -7.50 7.28 13.85
C GLN A 187 -7.91 6.44 12.62
N PHE A 188 -9.21 6.40 12.36
CA PHE A 188 -9.82 5.69 11.25
C PHE A 188 -9.32 6.24 9.90
N GLY A 189 -8.49 5.46 9.20
CA GLY A 189 -8.09 5.76 7.82
C GLY A 189 -9.30 5.82 6.88
N GLN A 190 -9.34 6.85 6.03
CA GLN A 190 -10.26 6.87 4.89
C GLN A 190 -9.91 5.71 3.95
N ARG A 191 -10.92 4.90 3.64
CA ARG A 191 -10.76 3.65 2.89
C ARG A 191 -10.76 3.94 1.39
N THR A 192 -9.66 3.65 0.72
CA THR A 192 -9.67 3.43 -0.73
C THR A 192 -10.28 2.05 -0.98
N PHE A 193 -11.13 1.91 -1.99
CA PHE A 193 -11.68 0.61 -2.36
C PHE A 193 -10.56 -0.25 -2.93
N GLY A 194 -10.38 -1.47 -2.41
CA GLY A 194 -9.48 -2.47 -2.97
C GLY A 194 -9.79 -2.84 -4.41
N GLU A 195 -8.85 -3.53 -5.03
CA GLU A 195 -9.04 -4.06 -6.38
C GLU A 195 -10.15 -5.11 -6.39
N VAL A 196 -11.23 -4.79 -7.10
CA VAL A 196 -12.35 -5.70 -7.28
C VAL A 196 -12.04 -6.64 -8.43
N SER A 197 -12.14 -7.96 -8.20
CA SER A 197 -11.95 -8.95 -9.25
C SER A 197 -12.87 -8.71 -10.46
N ASP A 198 -12.41 -9.05 -11.66
CA ASP A 198 -13.16 -8.78 -12.88
C ASP A 198 -14.51 -9.50 -12.93
N GLY A 199 -14.59 -10.71 -12.37
CA GLY A 199 -15.86 -11.44 -12.21
C GLY A 199 -16.86 -10.69 -11.33
N LYS A 200 -16.39 -10.04 -10.26
CA LYS A 200 -17.24 -9.24 -9.37
C LYS A 200 -17.68 -7.93 -10.05
N LYS A 201 -16.80 -7.28 -10.82
CA LYS A 201 -17.15 -6.12 -11.66
C LYS A 201 -18.24 -6.50 -12.69
N LEU A 202 -18.08 -7.65 -13.36
CA LEU A 202 -19.04 -8.14 -14.33
C LEU A 202 -20.39 -8.47 -13.68
N GLY A 203 -20.38 -9.13 -12.52
CA GLY A 203 -21.58 -9.44 -11.74
C GLY A 203 -22.36 -8.17 -11.37
N PHE A 204 -21.68 -7.14 -10.86
CA PHE A 204 -22.30 -5.84 -10.57
C PHE A 204 -22.83 -5.15 -11.83
N ARG A 205 -22.11 -5.23 -12.95
CA ARG A 205 -22.56 -4.66 -14.23
C ARG A 205 -23.83 -5.35 -14.72
N ILE A 206 -23.87 -6.69 -14.71
CA ILE A 206 -25.05 -7.47 -15.09
C ILE A 206 -26.21 -7.16 -14.15
N ALA A 207 -25.98 -7.15 -12.85
CA ALA A 207 -27.01 -6.83 -11.87
C ALA A 207 -27.61 -5.45 -12.14
N ASN A 208 -26.78 -4.42 -12.34
CA ASN A 208 -27.25 -3.07 -12.58
C ASN A 208 -28.04 -2.92 -13.90
N ILE A 209 -27.60 -3.59 -14.97
CA ILE A 209 -28.28 -3.57 -16.28
C ILE A 209 -29.58 -4.38 -16.24
N ALA A 210 -29.59 -5.55 -15.60
CA ALA A 210 -30.72 -6.47 -15.59
C ALA A 210 -31.78 -6.12 -14.54
N LEU A 211 -31.42 -5.37 -13.49
CA LEU A 211 -32.34 -5.03 -12.39
C LEU A 211 -33.60 -4.31 -12.90
N VAL A 212 -33.43 -3.26 -13.71
CA VAL A 212 -34.56 -2.46 -14.20
C VAL A 212 -35.49 -3.29 -15.12
N PRO A 213 -35.00 -4.00 -16.16
CA PRO A 213 -35.84 -4.88 -16.98
C PRO A 213 -36.58 -5.95 -16.17
N VAL A 214 -35.91 -6.57 -15.18
CA VAL A 214 -36.52 -7.61 -14.33
C VAL A 214 -37.64 -7.02 -13.46
N LEU A 215 -37.44 -5.83 -12.88
CA LEU A 215 -38.47 -5.15 -12.11
C LEU A 215 -39.67 -4.77 -12.98
N VAL A 216 -39.44 -4.27 -14.20
CA VAL A 216 -40.52 -3.93 -15.14
C VAL A 216 -41.27 -5.18 -15.59
N ALA A 217 -40.57 -6.26 -15.94
CA ALA A 217 -41.18 -7.53 -16.31
C ALA A 217 -41.99 -8.12 -15.16
N GLY A 218 -41.44 -8.10 -13.94
CA GLY A 218 -42.11 -8.55 -12.73
C GLY A 218 -43.38 -7.74 -12.41
N PHE A 219 -43.30 -6.41 -12.53
CA PHE A 219 -44.47 -5.54 -12.37
C PHE A 219 -45.52 -5.81 -13.45
N GLY A 220 -45.11 -5.99 -14.70
CA GLY A 220 -45.97 -6.33 -15.82
C GLY A 220 -46.69 -7.67 -15.62
N LEU A 221 -45.96 -8.72 -15.23
CA LEU A 221 -46.52 -10.04 -14.91
C LEU A 221 -47.50 -9.96 -13.73
N GLY A 222 -47.11 -9.29 -12.64
CA GLY A 222 -47.95 -9.12 -11.46
C GLY A 222 -49.27 -8.41 -11.79
N ARG A 223 -49.21 -7.35 -12.60
CA ARG A 223 -50.39 -6.64 -13.10
C ARG A 223 -51.26 -7.52 -14.00
N HIS A 224 -50.65 -8.32 -14.89
CA HIS A 224 -51.39 -9.23 -15.78
C HIS A 224 -52.15 -10.29 -14.99
N ILE A 225 -51.51 -10.91 -14.00
CA ILE A 225 -52.13 -11.92 -13.14
C ILE A 225 -53.26 -11.30 -12.31
N ARG A 226 -53.06 -10.11 -11.72
CA ARG A 226 -54.11 -9.43 -10.94
C ARG A 226 -55.34 -9.12 -11.80
N ARG A 227 -55.14 -8.61 -13.02
CA ARG A 227 -56.24 -8.33 -13.95
C ARG A 227 -57.01 -9.59 -14.35
N ARG A 228 -56.33 -10.72 -14.51
CA ARG A 228 -57.00 -12.01 -14.79
C ARG A 228 -57.84 -12.49 -13.61
N ARG A 229 -57.33 -12.37 -12.38
CA ARG A 229 -58.09 -12.73 -11.17
C ARG A 229 -59.36 -11.89 -11.04
N GLU A 230 -59.27 -10.59 -11.30
CA GLU A 230 -60.45 -9.71 -11.33
C GLU A 230 -61.47 -10.21 -12.37
N SER A 231 -61.06 -10.55 -13.60
CA SER A 231 -61.99 -11.08 -14.62
C SER A 231 -62.59 -12.45 -14.28
N ASP A 232 -61.81 -13.34 -13.65
CA ASP A 232 -62.29 -14.68 -13.25
C ASP A 232 -63.29 -14.57 -12.09
N GLU A 233 -63.09 -13.62 -11.15
CA GLU A 233 -64.04 -13.32 -10.09
C GLU A 233 -65.36 -12.74 -10.62
N TYR A 234 -65.31 -11.86 -11.63
CA TYR A 234 -66.52 -11.37 -12.32
C TYR A 234 -67.27 -12.49 -13.05
N ALA A 235 -66.54 -13.38 -13.74
CA ALA A 235 -67.14 -14.54 -14.41
C ALA A 235 -67.78 -15.53 -13.41
N ALA A 236 -67.14 -15.75 -12.25
CA ALA A 236 -67.67 -16.57 -11.18
C ALA A 236 -68.92 -15.97 -10.53
N ARG A 237 -68.94 -14.64 -10.31
CA ARG A 237 -70.14 -13.92 -9.82
C ARG A 237 -71.30 -13.99 -10.83
N MET A 238 -71.03 -13.82 -12.13
CA MET A 238 -72.05 -13.94 -13.18
C MET A 238 -72.66 -15.35 -13.22
N LYS A 239 -71.85 -16.42 -13.12
CA LYS A 239 -72.35 -17.80 -13.02
C LYS A 239 -73.21 -18.05 -11.78
N LYS A 240 -72.85 -17.44 -10.63
CA LYS A 240 -73.60 -17.59 -9.38
C LYS A 240 -74.95 -16.85 -9.41
N THR A 241 -75.06 -15.78 -10.19
CA THR A 241 -76.29 -14.98 -10.32
C THR A 241 -77.20 -15.46 -11.46
N GLY A 242 -76.65 -16.09 -12.51
CA GLY A 242 -77.41 -16.69 -13.62
C GLY A 242 -77.99 -18.08 -13.34
N GLY A 243 -77.62 -18.72 -12.22
CA GLY A 243 -78.13 -20.04 -11.83
C GLY A 243 -79.43 -20.04 -11.00
N SER A 244 -80.01 -18.87 -10.70
CA SER A 244 -81.31 -18.75 -10.01
C SER A 244 -82.41 -18.41 -11.01
N LYS A 245 -82.73 -19.35 -11.89
CA LYS A 245 -84.00 -19.42 -12.65
C LYS A 245 -84.07 -20.76 -13.39
N SER A 246 -84.43 -21.80 -12.64
CA SER A 246 -85.36 -22.86 -13.03
C SER A 246 -85.65 -23.72 -11.82
#